data_AF-A0A7W0RAX5-F1
#
_entry.id   AF-A0A7W0RAX5-F1
#
_cell.length_a   1.000
_cell.length_b   1.000
_cell.length_c   1.000
_cell.angle_alpha   90.00
_cell.angle_beta   90.00
_cell.angle_gamma   90.00
#
_symmetry.space_group_name_H-M   'P 1'
#
loop_
_entity.id
_entity.type
_entity.pdbx_description
1 polymer ?
#
loop_
_entity_poly.entity_id
_entity_poly.type
_entity_poly.pdbx_seq_one_letter_code
_entity_poly.pdbx_strand_id
1 'polypeptide(L)'
;MDRNEQQAPHNVKRVQLPSGKTIEVVHFGKAVEQDRDLHRCPACESQLVYPTSWSEADESSWEVTLRCPECEAIREGIFAHATVEAFDEQLDLGTDALASDLARLTRANMAAEARLFVGALAADAILPEDF
;
A
#
# COMPACT_ATOMS: atom_id res chain seq x y z
N MET A 1 20.05 24.97 -20.54
CA MET A 1 18.79 24.76 -19.82
C MET A 1 19.16 24.10 -18.51
N ASP A 2 19.27 24.93 -17.48
CA ASP A 2 19.87 24.61 -16.19
C ASP A 2 19.04 23.58 -15.41
N ARG A 3 19.71 22.51 -14.96
CA ARG A 3 19.16 21.55 -14.01
C ARG A 3 19.15 22.21 -12.64
N ASN A 4 17.96 22.58 -12.18
CA ASN A 4 17.72 23.08 -10.83
C ASN A 4 17.92 21.94 -9.82
N GLU A 5 19.10 21.89 -9.19
CA GLU A 5 19.42 21.01 -8.07
C GLU A 5 18.58 21.43 -6.86
N GLN A 6 17.48 20.70 -6.63
CA GLN A 6 16.67 20.81 -5.43
C GLN A 6 17.49 20.33 -4.22
N GLN A 7 18.15 21.26 -3.55
CA GLN A 7 18.84 21.02 -2.28
C GLN A 7 17.80 20.68 -1.20
N ALA A 8 17.86 19.43 -0.73
CA ALA A 8 17.10 18.98 0.43
C ALA A 8 17.43 19.85 1.66
N PRO A 9 16.43 20.19 2.51
CA PRO A 9 16.68 20.96 3.71
C PRO A 9 17.55 20.15 4.68
N HIS A 10 18.72 20.69 5.02
CA HIS A 10 19.64 20.11 6.00
C HIS A 10 19.52 20.90 7.30
N ASN A 11 19.11 20.25 8.40
CA ASN A 11 19.16 20.88 9.72
C ASN A 11 20.47 20.50 10.42
N VAL A 12 21.33 21.48 10.65
CA VAL A 12 22.62 21.30 11.35
C VAL A 12 22.41 21.63 12.83
N LYS A 13 22.54 20.64 13.71
CA LYS A 13 22.62 20.86 15.17
C LYS A 13 24.06 20.65 15.64
N ARG A 14 24.64 21.68 16.28
CA ARG A 14 25.94 21.58 16.96
C ARG A 14 25.74 20.99 18.35
N VAL A 15 26.38 19.85 18.61
CA VAL A 15 26.35 19.17 19.91
C VAL A 15 27.75 19.19 20.51
N GLN A 16 27.85 19.66 21.76
CA GLN A 16 29.06 19.55 22.56
C GLN A 16 29.04 18.21 23.31
N LEU A 17 30.07 17.39 23.06
CA LEU A 17 30.26 16.14 23.78
C LEU A 17 30.92 16.42 25.15
N PRO A 18 30.75 15.51 26.13
CA PRO A 18 31.43 15.60 27.44
C PRO A 18 32.97 15.68 27.35
N SER A 19 33.54 15.32 26.19
CA SER A 19 34.97 15.40 25.87
C SER A 19 35.44 16.79 25.40
N GLY A 20 34.54 17.79 25.34
CA GLY A 20 34.83 19.13 24.82
C GLY A 20 34.90 19.22 23.30
N LYS A 21 34.72 18.10 22.58
CA LYS A 21 34.63 18.08 21.11
C LYS A 21 33.24 18.55 20.68
N THR A 22 33.21 19.46 19.70
CA THR A 22 31.97 19.89 19.05
C THR A 22 31.80 19.08 17.77
N ILE A 23 30.67 18.38 17.65
CA ILE A 23 30.28 17.68 16.42
C ILE A 23 29.13 18.42 15.75
N GLU A 24 29.19 18.51 14.42
CA GLU A 24 28.08 18.97 13.60
C GLU A 24 27.26 17.76 13.18
N VAL A 25 26.07 17.61 13.77
CA VAL A 25 25.12 16.57 13.38
C VAL A 25 24.27 17.13 12.26
N VAL A 26 24.60 16.75 11.03
CA VAL A 26 23.80 17.03 9.85
C VAL A 26 22.68 16.01 9.81
N HIS A 27 21.45 16.43 10.08
CA HIS A 27 20.30 15.61 9.78
C HIS A 27 19.95 15.89 8.33
N PHE A 28 20.05 14.86 7.50
CA PHE A 28 19.48 14.88 6.16
C PHE A 28 17.99 14.62 6.34
N GLY A 29 17.17 15.68 6.25
CA GLY A 29 15.73 15.46 6.11
C GLY A 29 15.51 14.62 4.85
N LYS A 30 14.84 13.47 4.96
CA LYS A 30 14.34 12.76 3.77
C LYS A 30 13.50 13.78 3.00
N ALA A 31 13.80 13.98 1.72
CA ALA A 31 13.05 14.92 0.90
C ALA A 31 11.56 14.52 0.95
N VAL A 32 10.68 15.50 1.14
CA VAL A 32 9.23 15.30 0.98
C VAL A 32 9.03 14.91 -0.48
N GLU A 33 8.74 13.63 -0.71
CA GLU A 33 8.51 13.15 -2.06
C GLU A 33 7.20 13.76 -2.55
N GLN A 34 7.16 14.23 -3.80
CA GLN A 34 5.97 14.93 -4.31
C GLN A 34 4.73 14.06 -4.12
N ASP A 35 3.68 14.65 -3.54
CA ASP A 35 2.33 14.10 -3.34
C ASP A 35 1.71 13.62 -4.65
N ARG A 36 2.18 12.48 -5.13
CA ARG A 36 1.55 11.72 -6.20
C ARG A 36 0.60 10.73 -5.57
N ASP A 37 -0.47 10.39 -6.29
CA ASP A 37 -1.41 9.33 -5.95
C ASP A 37 -0.69 8.09 -5.40
N LEU A 38 -0.74 7.90 -4.07
CA LEU A 38 0.05 6.87 -3.41
C LEU A 38 -0.40 5.46 -3.83
N HIS A 39 -1.67 5.32 -4.20
CA HIS A 39 -2.28 4.09 -4.71
C HIS A 39 -1.76 3.70 -6.11
N ARG A 40 -1.05 4.57 -6.84
CA ARG A 40 -0.52 4.28 -8.18
C ARG A 40 0.95 3.91 -8.16
N CYS A 41 1.27 2.78 -8.78
CA CYS A 41 2.64 2.34 -8.97
C CYS A 41 3.31 3.18 -10.08
N PRO A 42 4.46 3.82 -9.82
CA PRO A 42 5.17 4.59 -10.84
C PRO A 42 5.85 3.72 -11.91
N ALA A 43 5.99 2.41 -11.68
CA ALA A 43 6.68 1.50 -12.58
C ALA A 43 5.74 0.76 -13.55
N CYS A 44 4.55 0.35 -13.09
CA CYS A 44 3.61 -0.45 -13.87
C CYS A 44 2.18 0.13 -13.92
N GLU A 45 1.96 1.32 -13.34
CA GLU A 45 0.67 2.02 -13.30
C GLU A 45 -0.47 1.29 -12.56
N SER A 46 -0.18 0.14 -11.94
CA SER A 46 -1.15 -0.57 -11.09
C SER A 46 -1.68 0.34 -9.97
N GLN A 47 -2.99 0.26 -9.73
CA GLN A 47 -3.70 0.99 -8.67
C GLN A 47 -3.81 0.19 -7.37
N LEU A 48 -3.15 -0.97 -7.29
CA LEU A 48 -3.21 -1.88 -6.16
C LEU A 48 -2.02 -1.71 -5.21
N VAL A 49 -1.33 -0.57 -5.26
CA VAL A 49 -0.22 -0.30 -4.33
C VAL A 49 -0.76 -0.29 -2.92
N TYR A 50 -0.12 -1.05 -2.04
CA TYR A 50 -0.52 -1.17 -0.65
C TYR A 50 0.67 -0.88 0.26
N PRO A 51 0.39 -0.41 1.49
CA PRO A 51 1.43 -0.12 2.46
C PRO A 51 1.86 -1.36 3.24
N THR A 52 3.16 -1.45 3.49
CA THR A 52 3.78 -2.48 4.33
C THR A 52 4.21 -1.94 5.69
N SER A 53 4.41 -0.63 5.82
CA SER A 53 4.67 0.05 7.09
C SER A 53 4.23 1.51 7.03
N TRP A 54 3.89 2.06 8.19
CA TRP A 54 3.46 3.44 8.36
C TRP A 54 3.80 3.87 9.78
N SER A 55 4.39 5.05 9.94
CA SER A 55 4.67 5.63 11.25
C SER A 55 4.63 7.15 11.16
N GLU A 56 4.23 7.80 12.25
CA GLU A 56 4.27 9.25 12.36
C GLU A 56 5.73 9.74 12.29
N ALA A 57 6.02 10.63 11.34
CA ALA A 57 7.35 11.23 11.17
C ALA A 57 7.44 12.57 11.92
N ASP A 58 6.39 13.39 11.85
CA ASP A 58 6.15 14.60 12.65
C ASP A 58 4.64 14.86 12.79
N GLU A 59 4.26 15.99 13.39
CA GLU A 59 2.86 16.38 13.65
C GLU A 59 1.95 16.43 12.41
N SER A 60 2.51 16.45 11.20
CA SER A 60 1.76 16.63 9.95
C SER A 60 2.19 15.68 8.82
N SER A 61 3.07 14.73 9.09
CA SER A 61 3.63 13.84 8.08
C SER A 61 3.87 12.43 8.58
N TRP A 62 3.84 11.49 7.63
CA TRP A 62 3.95 10.07 7.87
C TRP A 62 5.09 9.49 7.03
N GLU A 63 5.92 8.68 7.65
CA GLU A 63 6.85 7.79 6.95
C GLU A 63 6.10 6.53 6.54
N VAL A 64 6.03 6.26 5.24
CA VAL A 64 5.26 5.14 4.69
C VAL A 64 6.14 4.32 3.73
N THR A 65 6.11 3.01 3.89
CA THR A 65 6.67 2.05 2.92
C THR A 65 5.53 1.40 2.15
N LEU A 66 5.62 1.44 0.83
CA LEU A 66 4.63 0.97 -0.12
C LEU A 66 5.21 -0.14 -0.99
N ARG A 67 4.38 -1.12 -1.35
CA ARG A 67 4.71 -2.21 -2.26
C ARG A 67 3.65 -2.33 -3.34
N CYS A 68 4.08 -2.48 -4.59
CA CYS A 68 3.20 -2.88 -5.67
C CYS A 68 3.06 -4.42 -5.70
N PRO A 69 1.84 -4.99 -5.72
CA PRO A 69 1.67 -6.43 -5.81
C PRO A 69 1.97 -6.99 -7.21
N GLU A 70 1.93 -6.14 -8.25
CA GLU A 70 2.08 -6.58 -9.65
C GLU A 70 3.54 -6.67 -10.07
N CYS A 71 4.34 -5.63 -9.81
CA CYS A 71 5.75 -5.58 -10.20
C CYS A 71 6.72 -5.62 -9.02
N GLU A 72 6.20 -5.77 -7.80
CA GLU A 72 6.97 -5.85 -6.55
C GLU A 72 7.83 -4.62 -6.20
N ALA A 73 7.70 -3.52 -6.96
CA ALA A 73 8.42 -2.29 -6.67
C ALA A 73 8.07 -1.77 -5.27
N ILE A 74 9.10 -1.36 -4.52
CA ILE A 74 9.00 -0.78 -3.19
C ILE A 74 9.27 0.72 -3.28
N ARG A 75 8.44 1.54 -2.63
CA ARG A 75 8.61 2.98 -2.49
C ARG A 75 8.51 3.36 -1.02
N GLU A 76 9.52 4.06 -0.51
CA GLU A 76 9.55 4.54 0.87
C GLU A 76 9.70 6.06 0.83
N GLY A 77 8.89 6.77 1.63
CA GLY A 77 8.88 8.23 1.62
C GLY A 77 8.19 8.83 2.84
N ILE A 78 8.36 10.14 3.01
CA ILE A 78 7.61 10.94 3.98
C ILE A 78 6.55 11.71 3.21
N PHE A 79 5.29 11.54 3.61
CA PHE A 79 4.12 12.11 2.93
C PHE A 79 3.32 12.97 3.89
N ALA A 80 2.65 14.00 3.37
CA ALA A 80 1.77 14.84 4.17
C ALA A 80 0.57 14.03 4.67
N HIS A 81 0.07 14.37 5.86
CA HIS A 81 -1.10 13.72 6.46
C HIS A 81 -2.31 13.68 5.51
N ALA A 82 -2.61 14.79 4.83
CA ALA A 82 -3.72 14.85 3.87
C ALA A 82 -3.59 13.82 2.72
N THR A 83 -2.37 13.52 2.29
CA THR A 83 -2.10 12.53 1.23
C THR A 83 -2.27 11.11 1.73
N VAL A 84 -1.88 10.85 2.97
CA VAL A 84 -2.02 9.54 3.62
C VAL A 84 -3.50 9.26 3.87
N GLU A 85 -4.28 10.25 4.32
CA GLU A 85 -5.75 10.14 4.47
C GLU A 85 -6.43 9.86 3.14
N ALA A 86 -6.07 10.60 2.08
CA ALA A 86 -6.60 10.34 0.74
C ALA A 86 -6.22 8.93 0.24
N PHE A 87 -5.05 8.43 0.63
CA PHE A 87 -4.63 7.08 0.29
C PHE A 87 -5.41 6.01 1.06
N ASP A 88 -5.67 6.22 2.35
CA ASP A 88 -6.50 5.35 3.19
C ASP A 88 -7.90 5.18 2.59
N GLU A 89 -8.53 6.29 2.16
CA GLU A 89 -9.82 6.25 1.47
C GLU A 89 -9.76 5.39 0.19
N GLN A 90 -8.67 5.45 -0.58
CA GLN A 90 -8.50 4.60 -1.76
C GLN A 90 -8.34 3.11 -1.40
N LEU A 91 -7.69 2.79 -0.28
CA LEU A 91 -7.54 1.41 0.19
C LEU A 91 -8.88 0.81 0.64
N ASP A 92 -9.71 1.60 1.31
CA ASP A 92 -11.06 1.20 1.69
C ASP A 92 -11.93 0.93 0.45
N LEU A 93 -11.95 1.87 -0.51
CA LEU A 93 -12.66 1.70 -1.78
C LEU A 93 -12.19 0.45 -2.53
N GLY A 94 -10.88 0.20 -2.57
CA GLY A 94 -10.30 -0.99 -3.18
C GLY A 94 -10.73 -2.29 -2.47
N THR A 95 -10.74 -2.28 -1.15
CA THR A 95 -11.17 -3.42 -0.33
C THR A 95 -12.64 -3.76 -0.54
N ASP A 96 -13.50 -2.74 -0.57
CA ASP A 96 -14.94 -2.91 -0.84
C ASP A 96 -15.21 -3.47 -2.23
N ALA A 97 -14.48 -2.98 -3.25
CA ALA A 97 -14.58 -3.51 -4.61
C ALA A 97 -14.17 -4.99 -4.67
N LEU A 98 -13.05 -5.36 -4.06
CA LEU A 98 -12.57 -6.74 -4.00
C LEU A 98 -13.55 -7.66 -3.25
N ALA A 99 -14.09 -7.21 -2.11
CA ALA A 99 -15.06 -7.97 -1.33
C ALA A 99 -16.37 -8.20 -2.11
N SER A 100 -16.86 -7.17 -2.81
CA SER A 100 -18.05 -7.25 -3.66
C SER A 100 -17.86 -8.25 -4.81
N ASP A 101 -16.71 -8.19 -5.50
CA ASP A 101 -16.40 -9.12 -6.58
C ASP A 101 -16.23 -10.55 -6.11
N LEU A 102 -15.54 -10.77 -4.98
CA LEU A 102 -15.43 -12.08 -4.36
C LEU A 102 -16.80 -12.64 -4.01
N ALA A 103 -17.68 -11.84 -3.40
CA ALA A 103 -19.03 -12.28 -3.05
C ALA A 103 -19.84 -12.65 -4.30
N ARG A 104 -19.69 -11.91 -5.40
CA ARG A 104 -20.34 -12.20 -6.68
C ARG A 104 -19.84 -13.52 -7.28
N LEU A 105 -18.53 -13.74 -7.30
CA LEU A 105 -17.93 -14.97 -7.82
C LEU A 105 -18.30 -16.18 -6.97
N THR A 106 -18.26 -16.06 -5.64
CA THR A 106 -18.69 -17.13 -4.72
C THR A 106 -20.14 -17.53 -4.96
N ARG A 107 -21.06 -16.56 -5.12
CA ARG A 107 -22.46 -16.87 -5.46
C ARG A 107 -22.59 -17.60 -6.80
N ALA A 108 -21.84 -17.19 -7.81
CA ALA A 108 -21.86 -17.83 -9.12
C ALA A 108 -21.34 -19.28 -9.06
N ASN A 109 -20.24 -19.51 -8.33
CA ASN A 109 -19.65 -20.82 -8.13
C ASN A 109 -20.60 -21.75 -7.37
N MET A 110 -21.15 -21.30 -6.24
CA MET A 110 -22.11 -22.08 -5.46
C MET A 110 -23.36 -22.43 -6.27
N ALA A 111 -23.85 -21.50 -7.10
CA ALA A 111 -24.97 -21.79 -7.99
C ALA A 111 -24.63 -22.83 -9.08
N ALA A 112 -23.39 -22.82 -9.58
CA ALA A 112 -22.93 -23.84 -10.52
C ALA A 112 -22.78 -25.21 -9.85
N GLU A 113 -22.18 -25.27 -8.67
CA GLU A 113 -22.05 -26.48 -7.87
C GLU A 113 -23.42 -27.09 -7.51
N ALA A 114 -24.37 -26.26 -7.07
CA ALA A 114 -25.74 -26.72 -6.78
C ALA A 114 -26.42 -27.33 -8.02
N ARG A 115 -26.21 -26.77 -9.21
CA ARG A 115 -26.75 -27.34 -10.46
C ARG A 115 -26.12 -28.69 -10.80
N LEU A 116 -24.81 -28.84 -10.61
CA LEU A 116 -24.13 -30.13 -10.81
C LEU A 116 -24.65 -31.17 -9.83
N PHE A 117 -24.80 -30.80 -8.55
CA PHE A 117 -25.33 -31.67 -7.52
C PHE A 117 -26.77 -32.12 -7.82
N VAL A 118 -27.65 -31.19 -8.20
CA VAL A 118 -29.02 -31.52 -8.64
C VAL A 118 -29.01 -32.47 -9.84
N GLY A 119 -28.12 -32.25 -10.81
CA GLY A 119 -27.97 -33.13 -11.96
C GLY A 119 -27.54 -34.55 -11.56
N ALA A 120 -26.57 -34.67 -10.66
CA ALA A 120 -26.10 -35.96 -10.16
C ALA A 120 -27.19 -36.68 -9.35
N LEU A 121 -27.94 -35.96 -8.50
CA LEU A 121 -29.11 -36.50 -7.80
C LEU A 121 -30.18 -37.00 -8.77
N ALA A 122 -30.50 -36.21 -9.81
CA ALA A 122 -31.50 -36.60 -10.80
C ALA A 122 -31.09 -37.82 -11.65
N ALA A 123 -29.78 -38.05 -11.80
CA ALA A 123 -29.20 -39.19 -12.49
C ALA A 123 -28.97 -40.41 -11.58
N ASP A 124 -29.35 -40.33 -10.29
CA ASP A 124 -29.05 -41.35 -9.27
C ASP A 124 -27.54 -41.69 -9.19
N ALA A 125 -26.71 -40.69 -9.44
CA ALA A 125 -25.25 -40.80 -9.51
C ALA A 125 -24.55 -40.44 -8.19
N ILE A 126 -25.31 -40.27 -7.11
CA ILE A 126 -24.80 -40.04 -5.75
C ILE A 126 -25.23 -41.21 -4.89
N LEU A 127 -24.26 -42.01 -4.46
CA LEU A 127 -24.46 -43.24 -3.71
C LEU A 127 -24.03 -43.06 -2.25
N PRO A 128 -24.42 -43.99 -1.35
CA PRO A 128 -23.98 -43.94 0.04
C PRO A 128 -22.46 -43.97 0.24
N GLU A 129 -21.71 -44.48 -0.74
CA GLU A 129 -20.25 -44.54 -0.75
C GLU A 129 -19.55 -43.21 -1.08
N ASP A 130 -20.30 -42.19 -1.49
CA ASP A 130 -19.78 -40.84 -1.81
C ASP A 130 -19.71 -39.89 -0.58
N PHE A 131 -20.10 -40.34 0.62
CA PHE A 131 -20.11 -39.57 1.87
C PHE A 131 -19.24 -40.22 2.97
#